data_AF-A0AAV4CNP8-F1
#
_entry.id   AF-A0AAV4CNP8-F1
#
_cell.length_a   1.000
_cell.length_b   1.000
_cell.length_c   1.000
_cell.angle_alpha   90.00
_cell.angle_beta   90.00
_cell.angle_gamma   90.00
#
_symmetry.space_group_name_H-M   'P 1'
#
loop_
_entity.id
_entity.type
_entity.pdbx_description
1 polymer ?
#
loop_
_entity_poly.entity_id
_entity_poly.type
_entity_poly.pdbx_seq_one_letter_code
_entity_poly.pdbx_strand_id
1 'polypeptide(L)'
;MKDTRRGAETLELASESLLAINKYGFQGKFKIWCLQFMLIPKLLWPLLVDDICSTTVEAIEAKINKYKRKWLAVPPGLSDVAMHCAKSGAMRKE
;
A
#
# COMPACT_ATOMS: atom_id res chain seq x y z
N MET A 1 -7.83 3.63 -26.31
CA MET A 1 -6.56 3.15 -25.70
C MET A 1 -5.69 4.34 -25.32
N LYS A 2 -6.06 5.10 -24.27
CA LYS A 2 -5.20 6.14 -23.67
C LYS A 2 -4.87 5.81 -22.20
N ASP A 3 -5.68 4.96 -21.56
CA ASP A 3 -5.59 4.61 -20.13
C ASP A 3 -4.39 3.77 -19.71
N THR A 4 -3.82 2.97 -20.61
CA THR A 4 -2.71 2.07 -20.24
C THR A 4 -1.44 2.85 -19.88
N ARG A 5 -1.20 4.02 -20.50
CA ARG A 5 0.05 4.76 -20.28
C ARG A 5 0.07 5.47 -18.93
N ARG A 6 -1.01 6.16 -18.56
CA ARG A 6 -1.14 6.86 -17.27
C ARG A 6 -1.21 5.89 -16.09
N GLY A 7 -1.87 4.75 -16.28
CA GLY A 7 -1.86 3.66 -15.30
C GLY A 7 -0.45 3.12 -15.06
N ALA A 8 0.33 2.89 -16.12
CA ALA A 8 1.71 2.44 -16.01
C ALA A 8 2.62 3.49 -15.33
N GLU A 9 2.48 4.76 -15.69
CA GLU A 9 3.20 5.88 -15.05
C GLU A 9 2.91 5.94 -13.54
N THR A 10 1.65 5.74 -13.15
CA THR A 10 1.23 5.72 -11.73
C THR A 10 1.80 4.51 -10.98
N LEU A 11 1.86 3.34 -11.62
CA LEU A 11 2.46 2.13 -11.06
C LEU A 11 3.96 2.27 -10.83
N GLU A 12 4.68 2.90 -11.77
CA GLU A 12 6.11 3.17 -11.63
C GLU A 12 6.36 4.17 -10.50
N LEU A 13 5.62 5.28 -10.45
CA LEU A 13 5.69 6.25 -9.36
C LEU A 13 5.46 5.59 -7.98
N ALA A 14 4.46 4.71 -7.88
CA ALA A 14 4.19 3.96 -6.66
C ALA A 14 5.38 3.06 -6.28
N SER A 15 5.96 2.38 -7.26
CA SER A 15 7.08 1.45 -7.07
C SER A 15 8.36 2.18 -6.63
N GLU A 16 8.70 3.28 -7.28
CA GLU A 16 9.85 4.13 -6.92
C GLU A 16 9.70 4.72 -5.52
N SER A 17 8.50 5.23 -5.20
CA SER A 17 8.21 5.79 -3.89
C SER A 17 8.30 4.74 -2.77
N LEU A 18 7.80 3.52 -3.01
CA LEU A 18 7.91 2.41 -2.05
C LEU A 18 9.36 1.97 -1.85
N LEU A 19 10.15 1.91 -2.92
CA LEU A 19 11.59 1.60 -2.86
C LEU A 19 12.35 2.67 -2.08
N ALA A 20 12.05 3.95 -2.31
CA ALA A 20 12.64 5.05 -1.57
C ALA A 20 12.33 4.92 -0.06
N ILE A 21 11.06 4.76 0.32
CA ILE A 21 10.66 4.56 1.74
C ILE A 21 11.36 3.34 2.34
N ASN A 22 11.46 2.25 1.58
CA ASN A 22 12.09 1.03 2.05
C ASN A 22 13.60 1.19 2.29
N LYS A 23 14.29 1.99 1.46
CA LYS A 23 15.74 2.24 1.53
C LYS A 23 16.15 2.94 2.83
N TYR A 24 15.28 3.78 3.40
CA TYR A 24 15.58 4.43 4.66
C TYR A 24 15.57 3.43 5.83
N GLY A 25 16.53 3.53 6.75
CA GLY A 25 16.69 2.66 7.93
C GLY A 25 15.65 2.87 9.04
N PHE A 26 14.49 3.46 8.74
CA PHE A 26 13.47 3.78 9.74
C PHE A 26 12.77 2.53 10.30
N GLN A 27 12.28 2.64 11.55
CA GLN A 27 11.40 1.62 12.15
C GLN A 27 10.14 1.46 11.29
N GLY A 28 9.59 0.23 11.25
CA GLY A 28 8.44 -0.12 10.41
C GLY A 28 7.25 0.83 10.55
N LYS A 29 6.93 1.28 11.76
CA LYS A 29 5.84 2.23 12.04
C LYS A 29 5.97 3.56 11.28
N PHE A 30 7.19 4.09 11.16
CA PHE A 30 7.43 5.35 10.44
C PHE A 30 7.31 5.16 8.92
N LYS A 31 7.71 3.99 8.41
CA LYS A 31 7.52 3.65 6.98
C LYS A 31 6.03 3.55 6.63
N ILE A 32 5.23 2.96 7.53
CA ILE A 32 3.77 2.88 7.39
C ILE A 32 3.13 4.27 7.46
N TRP A 33 3.63 5.13 8.35
CA TRP A 33 3.17 6.52 8.41
C TRP A 33 3.46 7.28 7.10
N CYS A 34 4.68 7.17 6.56
CA CYS A 34 5.02 7.77 5.26
C CYS A 34 4.15 7.21 4.12
N LEU A 35 3.87 5.92 4.13
CA LEU A 35 2.94 5.30 3.18
C LEU A 35 1.55 5.94 3.27
N GLN A 36 1.00 6.05 4.48
CA GLN A 36 -0.36 6.55 4.70
C GLN A 36 -0.50 8.05 4.37
N PHE A 37 0.46 8.87 4.77
CA PHE A 37 0.34 10.32 4.71
C PHE A 37 1.07 10.98 3.54
N MET A 38 2.05 10.30 2.91
CA MET A 38 2.72 10.83 1.72
C MET A 38 2.31 10.09 0.45
N LEU A 39 2.37 8.76 0.46
CA LEU A 39 2.21 7.99 -0.76
C LEU A 39 0.75 7.84 -1.18
N ILE A 40 -0.16 7.53 -0.25
CA ILE A 40 -1.59 7.39 -0.55
C ILE A 40 -2.18 8.69 -1.13
N PRO A 41 -1.97 9.89 -0.55
CA PRO A 41 -2.49 11.12 -1.13
C PRO A 41 -1.93 11.43 -2.54
N LYS A 42 -0.67 11.08 -2.79
CA LYS A 42 -0.04 11.24 -4.12
C LYS A 42 -0.64 10.30 -5.16
N LEU A 43 -1.02 9.09 -4.78
CA LEU A 43 -1.66 8.11 -5.67
C LEU A 43 -3.16 8.33 -5.80
N LEU A 44 -3.82 8.89 -4.78
CA LEU A 44 -5.25 9.13 -4.78
C LEU A 44 -5.66 10.09 -5.91
N TRP A 45 -4.86 11.12 -6.18
CA TRP A 45 -5.15 12.07 -7.25
C TRP A 45 -5.22 11.45 -8.64
N PRO A 46 -4.18 10.75 -9.15
CA PRO A 46 -4.27 10.08 -10.46
C PRO A 46 -5.34 8.99 -10.50
N LEU A 47 -5.59 8.29 -9.39
CA LEU A 47 -6.66 7.28 -9.32
C LEU A 47 -8.07 7.86 -9.40
N LEU A 48 -8.27 9.12 -8.99
CA LEU A 48 -9.57 9.80 -9.06
C LEU A 48 -9.78 10.56 -10.37
N VAL A 49 -8.70 11.05 -10.97
CA VAL A 49 -8.75 11.92 -12.15
C VAL A 49 -8.70 11.13 -13.46
N ASP A 50 -7.97 10.01 -13.47
CA ASP A 50 -7.85 9.14 -14.63
C ASP A 50 -8.73 7.89 -14.48
N ASP A 51 -9.34 7.44 -15.59
CA ASP A 51 -10.16 6.23 -15.66
C ASP A 51 -9.24 4.98 -15.68
N ILE A 52 -8.43 4.84 -14.63
CA ILE A 52 -7.43 3.79 -14.52
C ILE A 52 -8.14 2.45 -14.34
N CYS A 53 -7.82 1.49 -15.22
CA CYS A 53 -8.33 0.12 -15.13
C CYS A 53 -8.13 -0.45 -13.72
N SER A 54 -9.18 -1.05 -13.14
CA SER A 54 -9.15 -1.65 -11.81
C SER A 54 -8.02 -2.67 -11.62
N THR A 55 -7.62 -3.37 -12.70
CA THR A 55 -6.48 -4.31 -12.68
C THR A 55 -5.14 -3.64 -12.35
N THR A 56 -4.95 -2.38 -12.75
CA THR A 56 -3.74 -1.62 -12.42
C THR A 56 -3.79 -1.15 -10.98
N VAL A 57 -4.97 -0.77 -10.48
CA VAL A 57 -5.19 -0.42 -9.07
C VAL A 57 -4.88 -1.61 -8.16
N GLU A 58 -5.42 -2.80 -8.48
CA GLU A 58 -5.14 -4.05 -7.76
C GLU A 58 -3.64 -4.38 -7.72
N ALA A 59 -2.93 -4.16 -8.83
CA ALA A 59 -1.47 -4.36 -8.88
C ALA A 59 -0.70 -3.40 -7.96
N ILE A 60 -1.13 -2.14 -7.87
CA ILE A 60 -0.57 -1.14 -6.94
C ILE A 60 -0.83 -1.57 -5.49
N GLU A 61 -2.07 -1.95 -5.17
CA GLU A 61 -2.45 -2.41 -3.83
C GLU A 61 -1.66 -3.66 -3.40
N ALA A 62 -1.50 -4.64 -4.30
CA ALA A 62 -0.72 -5.84 -4.05
C ALA A 62 0.75 -5.52 -3.71
N LYS A 63 1.37 -4.59 -4.45
CA LYS A 63 2.72 -4.10 -4.15
C LYS A 63 2.78 -3.42 -2.79
N ILE A 64 1.86 -2.50 -2.50
CA ILE A 64 1.79 -1.80 -1.21
C ILE A 64 1.65 -2.80 -0.06
N ASN A 65 0.74 -3.77 -0.18
CA ASN A 65 0.52 -4.79 0.86
C ASN A 65 1.77 -5.64 1.12
N LYS A 66 2.55 -5.98 0.08
CA LYS A 66 3.83 -6.69 0.24
C LYS A 66 4.82 -5.90 1.10
N TYR A 67 5.00 -4.61 0.83
CA TYR A 67 5.87 -3.74 1.62
C TYR A 67 5.32 -3.50 3.03
N LYS A 68 4.01 -3.31 3.17
CA LYS A 68 3.32 -3.13 4.45
C LYS A 68 3.58 -4.32 5.38
N ARG A 69 3.39 -5.55 4.87
CA ARG A 69 3.65 -6.79 5.63
C ARG A 69 5.12 -6.94 6.00
N LYS A 70 6.04 -6.61 5.08
CA LYS A 70 7.48 -6.61 5.34
C LYS A 70 7.87 -5.64 6.46
N TRP A 71 7.34 -4.41 6.44
CA TRP A 71 7.66 -3.39 7.45
C TRP A 71 7.03 -3.67 8.81
N LEU A 72 5.87 -4.31 8.84
CA LEU A 72 5.20 -4.76 10.06
C LEU A 72 5.73 -6.10 10.60
N ALA A 73 6.75 -6.67 9.96
CA ALA A 73 7.31 -7.99 10.31
C ALA A 73 6.24 -9.09 10.43
N VAL A 74 5.22 -9.04 9.57
CA VAL A 74 4.10 -9.99 9.59
C VAL A 74 4.58 -11.35 9.04
N PRO A 75 4.31 -12.47 9.74
CA PRO A 75 4.66 -13.80 9.23
C PRO A 75 3.97 -14.08 7.89
N PRO A 76 4.65 -14.76 6.95
CA PRO A 76 4.12 -15.02 5.60
C PRO A 76 2.85 -15.89 5.59
N GLY A 77 2.58 -16.65 6.66
CA GLY A 77 1.37 -17.47 6.81
C GLY A 77 0.16 -16.73 7.41
N LEU A 78 0.28 -15.46 7.79
CA LEU A 78 -0.86 -14.72 8.35
C LEU A 78 -1.76 -14.19 7.23
N SER A 79 -3.00 -14.71 7.17
CA SER A 79 -4.02 -14.22 6.26
C SER A 79 -4.42 -12.78 6.60
N ASP A 80 -4.78 -12.02 5.56
CA ASP A 80 -5.22 -10.62 5.72
C ASP A 80 -6.43 -10.50 6.67
N VAL A 81 -7.36 -11.45 6.54
CA VAL A 81 -8.53 -11.62 7.42
C VAL A 81 -8.11 -11.76 8.88
N ALA A 82 -7.10 -12.60 9.18
CA ALA A 82 -6.61 -12.78 10.54
C ALA A 82 -5.99 -11.49 11.11
N MET A 83 -5.32 -10.69 10.28
CA MET A 83 -4.77 -9.38 10.67
C MET A 83 -5.87 -8.37 10.99
N HIS A 84 -6.98 -8.36 10.23
CA HIS A 84 -8.12 -7.48 10.46
C HIS A 84 -8.98 -7.92 11.66
N CYS A 85 -9.19 -9.22 11.84
CA CYS A 85 -9.91 -9.79 12.99
C CYS A 85 -9.18 -9.54 14.31
N ALA A 86 -7.84 -9.62 14.34
CA ALA A 86 -7.06 -9.35 15.55
C ALA A 86 -7.28 -7.94 16.12
N LYS A 87 -7.55 -6.94 15.26
CA LYS A 87 -7.88 -5.58 15.70
C LYS A 87 -9.30 -5.43 16.26
N SER A 88 -10.24 -6.27 15.80
CA SER A 88 -11.64 -6.22 16.22
C SER A 88 -11.91 -7.06 17.49
N GLY A 89 -11.05 -8.04 17.78
CA GLY A 89 -11.15 -8.89 18.97
C GLY A 89 -10.73 -8.22 20.29
N ALA A 90 -10.07 -7.07 20.24
CA ALA A 90 -9.61 -6.34 21.43
C ALA A 90 -10.73 -5.52 22.13
N MET A 91 -11.96 -5.57 21.64
CA MET A 91 -13.08 -4.72 22.10
C MET A 91 -14.23 -5.54 22.75
N ARG A 92 -13.93 -6.71 23.34
CA ARG A 92 -14.90 -7.49 24.14
C ARG A 92 -14.24 -8.13 25.37
N LYS A 93 -13.90 -7.31 26.35
CA LYS A 93 -13.72 -7.67 27.77
C LYS A 93 -14.07 -6.44 28.61
N GLU A 94 -15.35 -6.14 28.75
CA GLU A 94 -15.93 -5.53 29.95
C GLU A 94 -17.43 -5.85 29.98
#